data_AF-A0A1V5FK16-F1
#
_entry.id   AF-A0A1V5FK16-F1
#
_cell.length_a   1.000
_cell.length_b   1.000
_cell.length_c   1.000
_cell.angle_alpha   90.00
_cell.angle_beta   90.00
_cell.angle_gamma   90.00
#
_symmetry.space_group_name_H-M   'P 1'
#
loop_
_entity.id
_entity.type
_entity.pdbx_description
1 polymer ?
#
loop_
_entity_poly.entity_id
_entity_poly.type
_entity_poly.pdbx_seq_one_letter_code
_entity_poly.pdbx_strand_id
1 'polypeptide(L)' 'MRLWETAGSADPVAISAPGVRQAFACDLLERVKEEIPVTDEGFAVNIRPYGFACVRLIAGEI' A
#
# COMPACT_ATOMS: atom_id res chain seq x y z
N MET A 1 4.02 -1.63 6.19
CA MET A 1 4.49 -0.34 5.64
C MET A 1 3.47 0.75 5.97
N ARG A 2 3.92 1.95 6.34
CA ARG A 2 3.06 3.12 6.58
C ARG A 2 3.52 4.26 5.69
N LEU A 3 2.57 4.91 5.02
CA LEU A 3 2.78 5.99 4.08
C LEU A 3 2.05 7.23 4.58
N TRP A 4 2.63 8.40 4.35
CA TRP A 4 2.02 9.69 4.60
C TRP A 4 2.12 10.51 3.32
N GLU A 5 0.97 10.92 2.78
CA GLU A 5 0.91 11.87 1.67
C GLU A 5 1.11 13.28 2.24
N THR A 6 2.11 14.03 1.75
CA THR A 6 2.48 15.34 2.30
C THR A 6 2.35 16.50 1.32
N ALA A 7 2.11 16.21 0.04
CA ALA A 7 2.01 17.21 -1.02
C ALA A 7 0.58 17.74 -1.21
N GLY A 8 -0.42 17.10 -0.59
CA GLY A 8 -1.84 17.41 -0.80
C GLY A 8 -2.40 16.81 -2.09
N SER A 9 -1.71 15.84 -2.70
CA SER A 9 -2.21 15.14 -3.89
C SER A 9 -3.23 14.07 -3.51
N ALA A 10 -4.20 13.85 -4.41
CA ALA A 10 -5.15 12.74 -4.35
C ALA A 10 -4.78 11.60 -5.32
N ASP A 11 -3.66 11.73 -6.04
CA ASP A 11 -3.23 10.71 -6.99
C ASP A 11 -2.79 9.44 -6.26
N PRO A 12 -3.11 8.25 -6.78
CA PRO A 12 -2.62 7.00 -6.21
C PRO A 12 -1.09 6.94 -6.20
N VAL A 13 -0.52 6.45 -5.10
CA VAL A 13 0.93 6.26 -4.99
C VAL A 13 1.28 4.87 -5.51
N ALA A 14 1.99 4.81 -6.63
CA ALA A 14 2.54 3.57 -7.16
C ALA A 14 3.79 3.15 -6.37
N ILE A 15 3.85 1.87 -5.99
CA ILE A 15 4.92 1.31 -5.18
C ILE A 15 5.46 0.08 -5.88
N SER A 16 6.72 0.17 -6.33
CA SER A 16 7.46 -1.01 -6.77
C SER A 16 7.92 -1.80 -5.54
N ALA A 17 7.54 -3.07 -5.48
CA ALA A 17 7.84 -3.94 -4.35
C ALA A 17 8.24 -5.36 -4.81
N PRO A 18 9.48 -5.53 -5.32
CA PRO A 18 9.97 -6.83 -5.75
C PRO A 18 9.88 -7.88 -4.62
N GLY A 19 9.42 -9.08 -4.97
CA GLY A 19 9.28 -10.19 -4.02
C GLY A 19 8.01 -10.16 -3.16
N VAL A 20 7.21 -9.09 -3.23
CA VAL A 20 5.88 -9.06 -2.60
C VAL A 20 4.88 -9.80 -3.49
N ARG A 21 4.10 -10.72 -2.90
CA ARG A 21 3.02 -11.43 -3.61
C ARG A 21 1.63 -11.01 -3.18
N GLN A 22 1.49 -10.46 -1.98
CA GLN A 22 0.20 -9.96 -1.50
C GLN A 22 0.40 -8.65 -0.75
N ALA A 23 -0.54 -7.73 -0.93
CA ALA A 23 -0.62 -6.48 -0.20
C ALA A 23 -2.04 -6.30 0.32
N PHE A 24 -2.17 -5.78 1.53
CA PHE A 24 -3.47 -5.53 2.15
C PHE A 24 -3.50 -4.10 2.68
N ALA A 25 -4.55 -3.36 2.37
CA ALA A 25 -4.81 -2.09 3.02
C ALA A 25 -5.29 -2.36 4.45
N CYS A 26 -4.70 -1.63 5.40
CA CYS A 26 -5.01 -1.72 6.81
C CYS A 26 -5.44 -0.36 7.37
N ASP A 27 -6.12 -0.35 8.51
CA ASP A 27 -6.14 0.86 9.34
C ASP A 27 -4.80 1.08 10.06
N LEU A 28 -4.72 2.17 10.82
CA LEU A 28 -3.51 2.53 11.58
C LEU A 28 -3.22 1.60 12.77
N LEU A 29 -4.14 0.69 13.10
CA LEU A 29 -3.97 -0.39 14.08
C LEU A 29 -3.66 -1.73 13.39
N GLU A 30 -3.30 -1.68 12.10
CA GLU A 30 -2.86 -2.83 11.29
C GLU A 30 -3.95 -3.87 11.02
N ARG A 31 -5.22 -3.54 11.29
CA ARG A 31 -6.35 -4.42 10.97
C ARG A 31 -6.63 -4.36 9.47
N VAL A 32 -6.65 -5.52 8.82
CA VAL A 32 -6.90 -5.66 7.38
C VAL A 32 -8.30 -5.19 7.04
N LYS A 33 -8.41 -4.39 5.97
CA LYS A 33 -9.69 -3.92 5.41
C LYS A 33 -9.99 -4.58 4.08
N GLU A 34 -9.01 -4.57 3.18
CA GLU A 34 -9.15 -5.04 1.81
C GLU A 34 -7.79 -5.51 1.26
N GLU A 35 -7.83 -6.42 0.30
CA GLU A 35 -6.67 -6.81 -0.48
C GLU A 35 -6.41 -5.78 -1.58
N ILE A 36 -5.13 -5.46 -1.79
CA ILE A 36 -4.68 -4.58 -2.87
C ILE A 36 -4.13 -5.48 -3.98
N PRO A 37 -4.63 -5.36 -5.22
CA PRO A 37 -4.06 -6.09 -6.34
C PRO A 37 -2.56 -5.80 -6.51
N VAL A 38 -1.76 -6.87 -6.54
CA VAL A 38 -0.32 -6.82 -6.81
C VAL A 38 -0.08 -7.35 -8.22
N THR A 39 0.71 -6.63 -9.00
CA THR A 39 1.21 -7.03 -10.32
C THR A 39 2.73 -7.15 -10.29
N ASP A 40 3.34 -7.59 -11.39
CA ASP A 40 4.80 -7.69 -11.51
C ASP A 40 5.50 -6.33 -11.38
N GLU A 41 4.79 -5.21 -11.63
CA GLU A 41 5.31 -3.85 -11.50
C GLU A 41 5.15 -3.29 -10.07
N GLY A 42 4.36 -3.96 -9.22
CA GLY A 42 4.08 -3.57 -7.85
C GLY A 42 2.58 -3.37 -7.59
N PHE A 43 2.21 -2.33 -6.85
CA PHE A 43 0.82 -2.03 -6.52
C PHE A 43 0.61 -0.52 -6.31
N ALA A 44 -0.65 -0.09 -6.36
CA ALA A 44 -1.04 1.30 -6.12
C ALA A 44 -1.80 1.45 -4.80
N VAL A 45 -1.49 2.50 -4.04
CA VAL A 45 -2.17 2.83 -2.78
C VAL A 45 -2.90 4.14 -2.93
N ASN A 46 -4.22 4.11 -2.69
CA ASN A 46 -5.02 5.32 -2.60
C ASN A 46 -4.78 5.98 -1.24
N ILE A 47 -4.30 7.22 -1.22
CA ILE A 47 -4.11 8.01 -0.02
C ILE A 47 -4.85 9.33 -0.20
N ARG A 48 -5.60 9.76 0.81
CA ARG A 48 -6.24 11.09 0.79
C ARG A 48 -5.15 12.17 0.90
N PRO A 49 -5.38 13.38 0.35
CA PRO A 49 -4.52 14.54 0.60
C PRO A 49 -4.21 14.71 2.09
N TYR A 50 -2.92 14.84 2.44
CA TYR A 50 -2.42 14.94 3.81
C TYR A 50 -2.76 13.74 4.73
N GLY A 51 -3.19 12.62 4.14
CA GLY A 51 -3.66 11.43 4.83
C GLY A 51 -2.58 10.37 5.01
N PHE A 52 -2.91 9.37 5.83
CA PHE A 52 -2.07 8.18 6.04
C PHE A 52 -2.68 6.95 5.42
N ALA A 53 -1.82 6.08 4.89
CA ALA A 53 -2.18 4.71 4.53
C ALA A 53 -1.29 3.73 5.29
N CYS A 54 -1.86 2.59 5.67
CA CYS A 54 -1.14 1.45 6.22
C CYS A 54 -1.34 0.26 5.30
N VAL A 55 -0.25 -0.41 4.95
CA VAL A 55 -0.26 -1.56 4.06
C VAL A 55 0.52 -2.70 4.70
N ARG A 56 -0.10 -3.87 4.84
CA ARG A 56 0.60 -5.12 5.19
C ARG A 56 1.10 -5.78 3.91
N LEU A 57 2.37 -6.16 3.88
CA LEU A 57 3.00 -6.81 2.74
C LEU A 57 3.36 -8.24 3.12
N ILE A 58 3.09 -9.19 2.23
CA ILE A 58 3.49 -10.58 2.35
C ILE A 58 4.44 -10.90 1.21
N ALA A 59 5.67 -11.30 1.57
CA ALA A 59 6.66 -11.75 0.60
C ALA A 59 6.29 -13.15 0.07
N GLY A 60 6.63 -13.43 -1.17
CA GLY A 60 6.68 -14.80 -1.68
C GLY A 60 7.91 -15.54 -1.14
N GLU A 61 7.88 -16.87 -1.18
CA GLU A 61 9.10 -17.67 -1.02
C GLU A 61 10.09 -17.32 -2.15
N ILE A 62 11.38 -17.22 -1.79
CA ILE A 62 12.51 -16.93 -2.70
C ILE A 62 12.88 -18.22 -3.43
#